data_AF-A0AA41WHS1-F1
#
_entry.id   AF-A0AA41WHS1-F1
#
_cell.length_a   1.000
_cell.length_b   1.000
_cell.length_c   1.000
_cell.angle_alpha   90.00
_cell.angle_beta   90.00
_cell.angle_gamma   90.00
#
_symmetry.space_group_name_H-M   'P 1'
#
loop_
_entity.id
_entity.type
_entity.pdbx_description
1 polymer ?
#
loop_
_entity_poly.entity_id
_entity_poly.type
_entity_poly.pdbx_seq_one_letter_code
_entity_poly.pdbx_strand_id
1 'polypeptide(L)'
;EVLEHVARAGFDPRPDKRGRTNAEEHYRKHVERFREWPPGTTLEAYLESARRVILDRRSSVFTSRYAGYWQLAVIRRAEELRGPGGSDWVVVEYRVELGHWTTVFQPRDLEHDFLYATKREHLRWLRRRN
;
A
#
# COMPACT_ATOMS: atom_id res chain seq x y z
N GLU A 1 -13.44 -12.36 -4.15
CA GLU A 1 -12.44 -13.41 -3.93
C GLU A 1 -11.00 -12.89 -3.82
N VAL A 2 -10.28 -12.54 -4.91
CA VAL A 2 -8.84 -12.16 -4.83
C VAL A 2 -8.59 -10.87 -4.01
N LEU A 3 -9.29 -9.77 -4.29
CA LEU A 3 -9.08 -8.52 -3.56
C LEU A 3 -9.53 -8.61 -2.09
N GLU A 4 -10.52 -9.44 -1.78
CA GLU A 4 -10.93 -9.72 -0.40
C GLU A 4 -9.85 -10.52 0.34
N HIS A 5 -9.24 -11.50 -0.32
CA HIS A 5 -8.09 -12.21 0.23
C HIS A 5 -6.94 -11.24 0.51
N VAL A 6 -6.58 -10.38 -0.47
CA VAL A 6 -5.53 -9.37 -0.30
C VAL A 6 -5.88 -8.41 0.85
N ALA A 7 -7.13 -7.96 0.98
CA ALA A 7 -7.55 -7.08 2.08
C ALA A 7 -7.46 -7.74 3.46
N ARG A 8 -7.65 -9.06 3.55
CA ARG A 8 -7.52 -9.82 4.80
C ARG A 8 -6.07 -10.15 5.15
N ALA A 9 -5.19 -10.26 4.15
CA ALA A 9 -3.82 -10.71 4.31
C ALA A 9 -2.99 -9.87 5.29
N GLY A 10 -3.15 -8.54 5.26
CA GLY A 10 -2.37 -7.63 6.10
C GLY A 10 -0.86 -7.70 5.83
N PHE A 11 -0.08 -7.10 6.71
CA PHE A 11 1.38 -7.30 6.74
C PHE A 11 1.75 -8.66 7.36
N ASP A 12 2.99 -9.10 7.16
CA ASP A 12 3.55 -10.26 7.87
C ASP A 12 3.43 -10.05 9.40
N PRO A 13 2.74 -10.95 10.12
CA PRO A 13 2.50 -10.79 11.55
C PRO A 13 3.73 -11.11 12.41
N ARG A 14 4.77 -11.72 11.83
CA ARG A 14 5.96 -12.12 12.59
C ARG A 14 6.75 -10.88 13.02
N PRO A 15 7.03 -10.73 14.34
CA PRO A 15 7.81 -9.61 14.82
C PRO A 15 9.31 -9.79 14.48
N ASP A 16 10.02 -8.68 14.41
CA ASP A 16 11.48 -8.65 14.38
C ASP A 16 12.10 -9.09 15.72
N LYS A 17 13.44 -9.13 15.79
CA LYS A 17 14.18 -9.48 17.02
C LYS A 17 13.89 -8.56 18.22
N ARG A 18 13.24 -7.41 17.98
CA ARG A 18 12.88 -6.40 18.99
C ARG A 18 11.38 -6.43 19.30
N GLY A 19 10.63 -7.41 18.80
CA GLY A 19 9.20 -7.55 19.04
C GLY A 19 8.31 -6.66 18.16
N ARG A 20 8.86 -5.98 17.14
CA ARG A 20 8.09 -5.04 16.29
C ARG A 20 7.62 -5.71 15.02
N THR A 21 6.38 -5.45 14.64
CA THR A 21 5.79 -5.95 13.40
C THR A 21 6.06 -5.01 12.21
N ASN A 22 6.00 -5.54 10.99
CA ASN A 22 6.07 -4.72 9.77
C ASN A 22 4.95 -3.67 9.73
N ALA A 23 3.75 -4.00 10.24
CA ALA A 23 2.64 -3.06 10.33
C ALA A 23 3.01 -1.83 11.16
N GLU A 24 3.61 -2.03 12.33
CA GLU A 24 4.07 -0.94 13.19
C GLU A 24 5.19 -0.12 12.55
N GLU A 25 6.15 -0.77 11.88
CA GLU A 25 7.23 -0.06 11.20
C GLU A 25 6.71 0.87 10.10
N HIS A 26 5.83 0.35 9.24
CA HIS A 26 5.21 1.15 8.19
C HIS A 26 4.31 2.26 8.74
N TYR A 27 3.53 1.98 9.79
CA TYR A 27 2.73 2.99 10.47
C TYR A 27 3.59 4.13 11.02
N ARG A 28 4.64 3.83 11.80
CA ARG A 28 5.53 4.86 12.36
C ARG A 28 6.20 5.69 11.27
N LYS A 29 6.60 5.04 10.17
CA LYS A 29 7.24 5.71 9.04
C LYS A 29 6.27 6.64 8.32
N HIS A 30 5.13 6.14 7.87
CA HIS A 30 4.24 6.85 6.96
C HIS A 30 3.27 7.77 7.69
N VAL A 31 2.72 7.34 8.83
CA VAL A 31 1.75 8.12 9.59
C VAL A 31 2.43 9.09 10.54
N GLU A 32 3.32 8.61 11.42
CA GLU A 32 3.88 9.47 12.47
C GLU A 32 5.01 10.37 11.94
N ARG A 33 6.00 9.79 11.24
CA ARG A 33 7.17 10.53 10.77
C ARG A 33 6.88 11.35 9.52
N PHE A 34 6.31 10.74 8.49
CA PHE A 34 6.04 11.43 7.22
C PHE A 34 4.72 12.18 7.17
N ARG A 35 3.81 11.92 8.14
CA ARG A 35 2.52 12.60 8.23
C ARG A 35 1.69 12.46 6.95
N GLU A 36 1.81 11.30 6.29
CA GLU A 36 1.10 10.99 5.06
C GLU A 36 -0.42 10.83 5.29
N TRP A 37 -0.83 10.46 6.51
CA TRP A 37 -2.23 10.34 6.93
C TRP A 37 -2.66 11.51 7.84
N PRO A 38 -3.97 11.75 8.01
CA PRO A 38 -4.49 12.82 8.86
C PRO A 38 -3.98 12.70 10.31
N PRO A 39 -3.81 13.84 11.02
CA PRO A 39 -3.43 13.81 12.43
C PRO A 39 -4.39 12.97 13.26
N GLY A 40 -3.85 12.20 14.21
CA GLY A 40 -4.64 11.32 15.08
C GLY A 40 -5.01 9.95 14.47
N THR A 41 -4.55 9.65 13.25
CA THR A 41 -4.70 8.30 12.67
C THR A 41 -3.96 7.28 13.54
N THR A 42 -4.68 6.26 14.04
CA THR A 42 -4.10 5.14 14.79
C THR A 42 -3.56 4.03 13.86
N LEU A 43 -2.83 3.06 14.41
CA LEU A 43 -2.39 1.89 13.66
C LEU A 43 -3.56 1.12 13.05
N GLU A 44 -4.64 0.91 13.81
CA GLU A 44 -5.84 0.21 13.35
C GLU A 44 -6.52 0.98 12.23
N ALA A 45 -6.65 2.31 12.35
CA ALA A 45 -7.21 3.16 11.31
C ALA A 45 -6.37 3.16 10.03
N TYR A 46 -5.04 3.15 10.17
CA TYR A 46 -4.11 3.01 9.05
C TYR A 46 -4.29 1.68 8.32
N LEU A 47 -4.29 0.56 9.04
CA LEU A 47 -4.50 -0.77 8.44
C LEU A 47 -5.88 -0.89 7.79
N GLU A 48 -6.92 -0.36 8.44
CA GLU A 48 -8.27 -0.34 7.90
C GLU A 48 -8.37 0.51 6.63
N SER A 49 -7.65 1.64 6.56
CA SER A 49 -7.60 2.46 5.34
C SER A 49 -7.01 1.69 4.15
N ALA A 50 -6.01 0.83 4.38
CA ALA A 50 -5.47 -0.05 3.35
C ALA A 50 -6.51 -1.04 2.84
N ARG A 51 -7.29 -1.66 3.75
CA ARG A 51 -8.39 -2.56 3.35
C ARG A 51 -9.43 -1.84 2.51
N ARG A 52 -9.81 -0.63 2.91
CA ARG A 52 -10.74 0.21 2.14
C ARG A 52 -10.20 0.53 0.76
N VAL A 53 -8.92 0.91 0.64
CA VAL A 53 -8.27 1.14 -0.66
C VAL A 53 -8.30 -0.11 -1.53
N ILE A 54 -8.01 -1.28 -0.99
CA ILE A 54 -8.03 -2.55 -1.74
C ILE A 54 -9.44 -2.87 -2.27
N LEU A 55 -10.47 -2.64 -1.44
CA LEU A 55 -11.85 -3.03 -1.75
C LEU A 55 -12.63 -1.96 -2.54
N ASP A 56 -12.16 -0.71 -2.58
CA ASP A 56 -12.84 0.36 -3.30
C ASP A 56 -12.86 0.08 -4.82
N ARG A 57 -14.05 0.21 -5.42
CA ARG A 57 -14.25 0.01 -6.87
C ARG A 57 -13.59 1.12 -7.70
N ARG A 58 -13.33 2.28 -7.10
CA ARG A 58 -12.60 3.42 -7.70
C ARG A 58 -11.10 3.17 -7.77
N SER A 59 -10.58 2.15 -7.10
CA SER A 59 -9.16 1.83 -7.11
C SER A 59 -8.74 1.13 -8.41
N SER A 60 -7.62 1.55 -8.98
CA SER A 60 -6.97 0.83 -10.07
C SER A 60 -6.12 -0.31 -9.51
N VAL A 61 -6.05 -1.42 -10.24
CA VAL A 61 -5.32 -2.63 -9.85
C VAL A 61 -4.42 -3.06 -11.00
N PHE A 62 -3.18 -3.39 -10.68
CA PHE A 62 -2.25 -3.95 -11.65
C PHE A 62 -1.35 -4.99 -11.01
N THR A 63 -0.81 -5.86 -11.86
CA THR A 63 0.28 -6.76 -11.50
C THR A 63 1.58 -6.24 -12.10
N SER A 64 2.69 -6.51 -11.43
CA SER A 64 4.02 -6.23 -11.96
C SER A 64 5.03 -7.10 -11.23
N ARG A 65 6.24 -7.19 -11.76
CA ARG A 65 7.36 -7.78 -11.03
C ARG A 65 8.22 -6.65 -10.47
N TYR A 66 8.48 -6.66 -9.17
CA TYR A 66 9.33 -5.68 -8.50
C TYR A 66 10.52 -6.40 -7.85
N ALA A 67 11.74 -6.03 -8.26
CA ALA A 67 12.97 -6.67 -7.82
C ALA A 67 12.93 -8.21 -7.90
N GLY A 68 12.32 -8.74 -8.98
CA GLY A 68 12.24 -10.19 -9.22
C GLY A 68 11.03 -10.92 -8.63
N TYR A 69 10.13 -10.25 -7.88
CA TYR A 69 8.96 -10.85 -7.25
C TYR A 69 7.65 -10.33 -7.82
N TRP A 70 6.64 -11.19 -7.96
CA TRP A 70 5.31 -10.76 -8.39
C TRP A 70 4.61 -9.97 -7.30
N GLN A 71 4.09 -8.81 -7.69
CA GLN A 71 3.31 -7.92 -6.85
C GLN A 71 1.94 -7.70 -7.47
N LEU A 72 0.92 -7.64 -6.62
CA LEU A 72 -0.35 -7.00 -6.92
C LEU A 72 -0.37 -5.64 -6.24
N ALA A 73 -0.54 -4.59 -7.03
CA ALA A 73 -0.63 -3.23 -6.54
C ALA A 73 -2.05 -2.70 -6.70
N VAL A 74 -2.53 -2.02 -5.67
CA VAL A 74 -3.80 -1.28 -5.69
C VAL A 74 -3.52 0.18 -5.42
N ILE A 75 -4.04 1.06 -6.26
CA ILE A 75 -3.85 2.50 -6.14
C ILE A 75 -5.20 3.24 -6.15
N ARG A 76 -5.31 4.28 -5.32
CA ARG A 76 -6.50 5.13 -5.19
C ARG A 76 -6.08 6.58 -4.96
N ARG A 77 -6.93 7.56 -5.33
CA ARG A 77 -6.76 8.94 -4.86
C ARG A 77 -6.79 8.96 -3.33
N ALA A 78 -5.89 9.72 -2.71
CA ALA A 78 -5.78 9.75 -1.25
C ALA A 78 -7.00 10.41 -0.60
N GLU A 79 -7.49 11.52 -1.16
CA GLU A 79 -8.72 12.21 -0.71
C GLU A 79 -8.72 12.41 0.82
N GLU A 80 -9.68 11.81 1.52
CA GLU A 80 -9.82 11.89 2.99
C GLU A 80 -8.65 11.27 3.76
N LEU A 81 -7.83 10.43 3.12
CA LEU A 81 -6.66 9.80 3.71
C LEU A 81 -5.41 10.69 3.63
N ARG A 82 -5.50 11.86 2.99
CA ARG A 82 -4.34 12.74 2.82
C ARG A 82 -4.06 13.53 4.10
N GLY A 83 -2.89 13.30 4.67
CA GLY A 83 -2.33 14.07 5.77
C GLY A 83 -1.55 15.31 5.32
N PRO A 84 -1.02 16.10 6.26
CA PRO A 84 -0.23 17.31 5.96
C PRO A 84 1.05 17.05 5.15
N GLY A 85 1.66 15.89 5.33
CA GLY A 85 2.80 15.43 4.52
C GLY A 85 2.39 14.42 3.43
N GLY A 86 1.08 14.19 3.27
CA GLY A 86 0.50 13.26 2.33
C GLY A 86 0.45 13.79 0.91
N SER A 87 0.34 12.85 -0.01
CA SER A 87 0.32 13.08 -1.44
C SER A 87 -1.00 12.63 -2.05
N ASP A 88 -1.07 12.69 -3.36
CA ASP A 88 -2.31 12.63 -4.12
C ASP A 88 -2.87 11.21 -4.31
N TRP A 89 -2.06 10.21 -3.97
CA TRP A 89 -2.34 8.79 -4.18
C TRP A 89 -2.03 7.99 -2.93
N VAL A 90 -2.79 6.93 -2.69
CA VAL A 90 -2.43 5.85 -1.76
C VAL A 90 -2.15 4.61 -2.59
N VAL A 91 -1.07 3.93 -2.24
CA VAL A 91 -0.63 2.66 -2.81
C VAL A 91 -0.70 1.60 -1.73
N VAL A 92 -1.26 0.44 -2.06
CA VAL A 92 -1.08 -0.80 -1.32
C VAL A 92 -0.41 -1.81 -2.24
N GLU A 93 0.71 -2.39 -1.81
CA GLU A 93 1.41 -3.43 -2.56
C GLU A 93 1.41 -4.74 -1.79
N TYR A 94 1.10 -5.83 -2.48
CA TYR A 94 0.99 -7.18 -1.95
C TYR A 94 1.94 -8.11 -2.72
N ARG A 95 2.75 -8.89 -2.00
CA ARG A 95 3.64 -9.89 -2.62
C ARG A 95 2.96 -11.24 -2.70
N VAL A 96 2.79 -11.71 -3.92
CA VAL A 96 2.05 -12.94 -4.22
C VAL A 96 2.71 -14.16 -3.58
N GLU A 97 4.03 -14.25 -3.65
CA GLU A 97 4.79 -15.38 -3.14
C GLU A 97 4.85 -15.43 -1.60
N LEU A 98 4.72 -14.28 -0.93
CA LEU A 98 4.76 -14.21 0.53
C LEU A 98 3.40 -14.20 1.20
N GLY A 99 2.32 -13.89 0.46
CA GLY A 99 0.99 -13.89 1.03
C GLY A 99 0.65 -12.66 1.89
N HIS A 100 1.43 -11.57 1.80
CA HIS A 100 1.28 -10.39 2.67
C HIS A 100 1.52 -9.06 1.92
N TRP A 101 1.04 -7.97 2.51
CA TRP A 101 1.38 -6.60 2.12
C TRP A 101 2.86 -6.34 2.33
N THR A 102 3.47 -5.64 1.38
CA THR A 102 4.86 -5.17 1.44
C THR A 102 4.94 -3.70 1.79
N THR A 103 3.94 -2.89 1.45
CA THR A 103 3.88 -1.48 1.82
C THR A 103 2.47 -0.90 1.68
N VAL A 104 2.20 0.16 2.44
CA VAL A 104 1.04 1.05 2.28
C VAL A 104 1.52 2.49 2.48
N PHE A 105 1.48 3.32 1.43
CA PHE A 105 2.06 4.68 1.48
C PHE A 105 1.47 5.63 0.45
N GLN A 106 1.80 6.92 0.56
CA GLN A 106 1.44 7.96 -0.40
C GLN A 106 2.68 8.44 -1.18
N PRO A 107 2.90 7.99 -2.43
CA PRO A 107 4.02 8.45 -3.25
C PRO A 107 3.88 9.94 -3.58
N ARG A 108 5.00 10.67 -3.58
CA ARG A 108 5.01 12.10 -3.94
C ARG A 108 4.73 12.26 -5.43
N ASP A 109 5.35 11.41 -6.23
CA ASP A 109 5.09 11.26 -7.65
C ASP A 109 4.72 9.80 -7.93
N LEU A 110 3.44 9.54 -8.20
CA LEU A 110 2.97 8.17 -8.45
C LEU A 110 3.70 7.52 -9.65
N GLU A 111 4.01 8.29 -10.69
CA GLU A 111 4.62 7.76 -11.89
C GLU A 111 6.07 7.37 -11.62
N HIS A 112 6.87 8.31 -11.12
CA HIS A 112 8.30 8.10 -10.93
C HIS A 112 8.63 7.28 -9.67
N ASP A 113 7.92 7.50 -8.56
CA ASP A 113 8.22 6.81 -7.29
C ASP A 113 7.68 5.38 -7.28
N PHE A 114 6.69 5.07 -8.14
CA PHE A 114 6.00 3.78 -8.08
C PHE A 114 5.82 3.09 -9.43
N LEU A 115 5.10 3.67 -10.40
CA LEU A 115 4.72 2.98 -11.65
C LEU A 115 5.92 2.67 -12.55
N TYR A 116 6.89 3.58 -12.62
CA TYR A 116 8.09 3.48 -13.45
C TYR A 116 9.37 3.39 -12.62
N ALA A 117 9.24 2.97 -11.35
CA ALA A 117 10.40 2.70 -10.52
C ALA A 117 11.33 1.70 -11.22
N THR A 118 12.64 1.96 -11.23
CA THR A 118 13.64 1.22 -12.05
C THR A 118 13.63 -0.30 -11.85
N LYS A 119 13.20 -0.77 -10.67
CA LYS A 119 13.12 -2.20 -10.34
C LYS A 119 11.78 -2.85 -10.71
N ARG A 120 10.84 -2.10 -11.29
CA ARG A 120 9.51 -2.57 -11.68
C ARG A 120 9.49 -2.90 -13.18
N GLU A 121 9.01 -4.09 -13.50
CA GLU A 121 8.88 -4.61 -14.86
C GLU A 121 7.54 -5.34 -15.03
N HIS A 122 7.17 -5.66 -16.27
CA HIS A 122 5.97 -6.44 -16.61
C HIS A 122 4.66 -5.87 -16.02
N LEU A 123 4.51 -4.54 -16.01
CA LEU A 123 3.29 -3.91 -15.52
C LEU A 123 2.10 -4.25 -16.42
N ARG A 124 1.05 -4.84 -15.84
CA ARG A 124 -0.20 -5.16 -16.50
C ARG A 124 -1.39 -4.74 -15.66
N TRP A 125 -2.21 -3.84 -16.21
CA TRP A 125 -3.45 -3.41 -15.57
C TRP A 125 -4.49 -4.53 -15.60
N LEU A 126 -5.05 -4.84 -14.43
CA LEU A 126 -6.20 -5.73 -14.25
C LEU A 126 -7.50 -4.93 -14.19
N ARG A 127 -7.43 -3.73 -13.61
CA ARG A 127 -8.51 -2.76 -13.56
C ARG A 127 -7.94 -1.36 -13.62
N ARG A 128 -8.43 -0.54 -14.54
CA ARG A 128 -8.21 0.90 -14.49
C ARG A 128 -9.49 1.56 -14.00
N ARG A 129 -9.37 2.56 -13.14
CA ARG A 129 -10.48 3.49 -12.94
C ARG A 129 -10.86 4.09 -14.29
N ASN A 130 -12.15 4.24 -14.53
CA ASN A 130 -12.66 5.08 -15.62
C ASN A 130 -12.54 6.55 -15.25
#